data_AF-A0A397S2S6-F1
#
_entry.id   AF-A0A397S2S6-F1
#
_cell.length_a   1.000
_cell.length_b   1.000
_cell.length_c   1.000
_cell.angle_alpha   90.00
_cell.angle_beta   90.00
_cell.angle_gamma   90.00
#
_symmetry.space_group_name_H-M   'P 1'
#
loop_
_entity.id
_entity.type
_entity.pdbx_description
1 polymer ?
#
loop_
_entity_poly.entity_id
_entity_poly.type
_entity_poly.pdbx_seq_one_letter_code
_entity_poly.pdbx_strand_id
1 'polypeptide(L)'
;EESISTIRTTVAFSQQKNISKIYESKLETAKKAGIKASTLNGLCMGFSNFFIYSTYALAFWYGSTLIISGETTVGAVVNVFLSVLAGTYALNSILPDLVTFNNAQGAGNKIFETINRISPINIESEEGVKLDEVEGRIQLRNISFVYPSRPEIRTLKNVSLDIEAGTTVALVGSSGSGKSNFTFSLFFLII
;
A
#
# COMPACT_ATOMS: atom_id res chain seq x y z
N GLU A 1 -16.79 6.17 -0.88
CA GLU A 1 -15.78 7.17 -1.26
C GLU A 1 -16.15 7.84 -2.58
N GLU A 2 -16.26 7.09 -3.68
CA GLU A 2 -16.62 7.58 -5.01
C GLU A 2 -17.89 8.47 -5.03
N SER A 3 -18.98 8.04 -4.39
CA SER A 3 -20.24 8.82 -4.32
C SER A 3 -20.13 10.12 -3.52
N ILE A 4 -19.21 10.20 -2.56
CA ILE A 4 -18.96 11.42 -1.77
C ILE A 4 -18.09 12.37 -2.58
N SER A 5 -17.07 11.85 -3.28
CA SER A 5 -16.21 12.64 -4.17
C SER A 5 -16.98 13.24 -5.36
N THR A 6 -18.05 12.58 -5.81
CA THR A 6 -18.91 12.99 -6.94
C THR A 6 -20.31 13.39 -6.49
N ILE A 7 -20.42 14.07 -5.34
CA ILE A 7 -21.72 14.42 -4.75
C ILE A 7 -22.59 15.25 -5.69
N ARG A 8 -22.00 16.19 -6.46
CA ARG A 8 -22.76 17.00 -7.44
C ARG A 8 -23.40 16.13 -8.52
N THR A 9 -22.69 15.13 -9.02
CA THR A 9 -23.19 14.18 -10.02
C THR A 9 -24.31 13.34 -9.44
N THR A 10 -24.11 12.81 -8.22
CA THR A 10 -25.13 12.02 -7.53
C THR A 10 -26.43 12.80 -7.31
N VAL A 11 -26.32 14.09 -6.95
CA VAL A 11 -27.47 14.98 -6.77
C VAL A 11 -28.12 15.33 -8.11
N ALA A 12 -27.33 15.64 -9.14
CA ALA A 12 -27.82 15.97 -10.47
C ALA A 12 -28.65 14.83 -11.09
N PHE A 13 -28.26 13.59 -10.85
CA PHE A 13 -29.00 12.40 -11.30
C PHE A 13 -30.04 11.89 -10.29
N SER A 14 -30.27 12.58 -9.18
CA SER A 14 -31.22 12.21 -8.11
C SER A 14 -31.05 10.77 -7.59
N GLN A 15 -29.81 10.28 -7.51
CA GLN A 15 -29.48 8.90 -7.14
C GLN A 15 -29.21 8.69 -5.64
N GLN A 16 -29.43 9.69 -4.77
CA GLN A 16 -29.09 9.61 -3.35
C GLN A 16 -29.72 8.41 -2.65
N LYS A 17 -31.01 8.15 -2.90
CA LYS A 17 -31.74 7.02 -2.29
C LYS A 17 -31.19 5.66 -2.74
N ASN A 18 -30.83 5.54 -4.01
CA ASN A 18 -30.29 4.32 -4.57
C ASN A 18 -28.91 4.01 -3.97
N ILE A 19 -28.02 5.00 -3.94
CA ILE A 19 -26.68 4.87 -3.34
C ILE A 19 -26.78 4.56 -1.84
N SER A 20 -27.69 5.22 -1.11
CA SER A 20 -27.92 4.92 0.31
C SER A 20 -28.33 3.47 0.53
N LYS A 21 -29.22 2.93 -0.32
CA LYS A 21 -29.67 1.53 -0.23
C LYS A 21 -28.54 0.55 -0.53
N ILE A 22 -27.71 0.85 -1.53
CA ILE A 22 -26.52 0.04 -1.84
C ILE A 22 -25.56 0.04 -0.64
N TYR A 23 -25.32 1.22 -0.05
CA TYR A 23 -24.46 1.35 1.12
C TYR A 23 -25.00 0.56 2.32
N GLU A 24 -26.29 0.67 2.62
CA GLU A 24 -26.95 -0.06 3.69
C GLU A 24 -26.82 -1.59 3.53
N SER A 25 -27.04 -2.10 2.32
CA SER A 25 -26.86 -3.53 2.01
C SER A 25 -25.41 -4.01 2.26
N LYS A 26 -24.41 -3.19 1.90
CA LYS A 26 -23.00 -3.49 2.22
C LYS A 26 -22.74 -3.42 3.72
N LEU A 27 -23.36 -2.47 4.42
CA LEU A 27 -23.21 -2.28 5.85
C LEU A 27 -23.81 -3.44 6.67
N GLU A 28 -24.94 -4.01 6.24
CA GLU A 28 -25.51 -5.21 6.86
C GLU A 28 -24.55 -6.41 6.79
N THR A 29 -23.89 -6.58 5.65
CA THR A 29 -22.91 -7.65 5.46
C THR A 29 -21.70 -7.45 6.38
N ALA A 30 -21.18 -6.22 6.43
CA ALA A 30 -20.10 -5.86 7.33
C ALA A 30 -20.49 -6.03 8.81
N LYS A 31 -21.72 -5.67 9.18
CA LYS A 31 -22.27 -5.85 10.53
C LYS A 31 -22.32 -7.33 10.93
N LYS A 32 -22.83 -8.20 10.07
CA LYS A 32 -22.89 -9.66 10.34
C LYS A 32 -21.49 -10.24 10.53
N ALA A 33 -20.55 -9.86 9.66
CA ALA A 33 -19.15 -10.27 9.78
C ALA A 33 -18.51 -9.74 11.09
N GLY A 34 -18.75 -8.47 11.42
CA GLY A 34 -18.26 -7.82 12.64
C GLY A 34 -18.81 -8.45 13.92
N ILE A 35 -20.11 -8.79 13.95
CA ILE A 35 -20.71 -9.51 15.08
C ILE A 35 -20.05 -10.89 15.25
N LYS A 36 -19.94 -11.67 14.17
CA LYS A 36 -19.30 -12.99 14.23
C LYS A 36 -17.84 -12.92 14.71
N ALA A 37 -17.07 -11.95 14.18
CA ALA A 37 -15.69 -11.72 14.58
C ALA A 37 -15.58 -11.27 16.05
N SER A 38 -16.47 -10.38 16.49
CA SER A 38 -16.52 -9.90 17.87
C SER A 38 -16.86 -11.01 18.85
N THR A 39 -17.87 -11.84 18.55
CA THR A 39 -18.21 -13.00 19.39
C THR A 39 -17.04 -13.98 19.50
N LEU A 40 -16.35 -14.26 18.39
CA LEU A 40 -15.19 -15.15 18.41
C LEU A 40 -14.04 -14.55 19.24
N ASN A 41 -13.71 -13.28 19.05
CA ASN A 41 -12.69 -12.58 19.83
C ASN A 41 -13.04 -12.54 21.32
N GLY A 42 -14.31 -12.28 21.66
CA GLY A 42 -14.79 -12.30 23.04
C GLY A 42 -14.64 -13.67 23.70
N LEU A 43 -14.98 -14.75 22.98
CA LEU A 43 -14.76 -16.13 23.46
C LEU A 43 -13.27 -16.42 23.66
N CYS A 44 -12.42 -16.10 22.69
CA CYS A 44 -10.97 -16.29 22.80
C CYS A 44 -10.39 -15.53 24.00
N MET A 45 -10.82 -14.28 24.21
CA MET A 45 -10.39 -13.47 25.35
C MET A 45 -10.87 -14.05 26.68
N GLY A 46 -12.11 -14.55 26.73
CA GLY A 46 -12.66 -15.24 27.89
C GLY A 46 -11.88 -16.50 28.27
N PHE A 47 -11.62 -17.37 27.29
CA PHE A 47 -10.79 -18.56 27.49
C PHE A 47 -9.37 -18.21 27.95
N SER A 48 -8.75 -17.20 27.34
CA SER A 48 -7.41 -16.76 27.72
C SER A 48 -7.36 -16.30 29.17
N ASN A 49 -8.32 -15.48 29.61
CA ASN A 49 -8.41 -15.05 31.01
C ASN A 49 -8.68 -16.22 31.96
N PHE A 50 -9.53 -17.16 31.57
CA PHE A 50 -9.79 -18.36 32.37
C PHE A 50 -8.49 -19.17 32.61
N PHE A 51 -7.69 -19.40 31.57
CA PHE A 51 -6.42 -20.11 31.70
C PHE A 51 -5.40 -19.35 32.55
N ILE A 52 -5.33 -18.02 32.43
CA ILE A 52 -4.44 -17.19 33.25
C ILE A 52 -4.78 -17.36 34.74
N TYR A 53 -6.04 -17.13 35.13
CA TYR A 53 -6.44 -17.25 36.53
C TYR A 53 -6.36 -18.69 37.06
N SER A 54 -6.68 -19.69 36.22
CA SER A 54 -6.53 -21.09 36.59
C SER A 54 -5.07 -21.47 36.84
N THR A 55 -4.15 -20.95 36.02
CA THR A 55 -2.70 -21.16 36.21
C THR A 55 -2.22 -20.52 37.52
N TYR A 56 -2.69 -19.31 37.84
CA TYR A 56 -2.34 -18.66 39.11
C TYR A 56 -2.87 -19.46 40.31
N ALA A 57 -4.13 -19.89 40.25
CA ALA A 57 -4.72 -20.72 41.30
C ALA A 57 -3.93 -22.02 41.51
N LEU A 58 -3.56 -22.71 40.42
CA LEU A 58 -2.76 -23.93 40.47
C LEU A 58 -1.36 -23.69 41.05
N ALA A 59 -0.70 -22.61 40.63
CA ALA A 59 0.62 -22.23 41.12
C ALA A 59 0.62 -21.98 42.63
N PHE A 60 -0.39 -21.26 43.14
CA PHE A 60 -0.52 -21.01 44.58
C PHE A 60 -0.94 -22.26 45.36
N TRP A 61 -1.83 -23.10 44.81
CA TRP A 61 -2.22 -24.35 45.47
C TRP A 61 -1.04 -25.32 45.63
N TYR A 62 -0.27 -25.51 44.56
CA TYR A 62 0.93 -26.34 44.61
C TYR A 62 2.02 -25.72 45.49
N GLY A 63 2.25 -24.40 45.35
CA GLY A 63 3.19 -23.67 46.20
C GLY A 63 2.86 -23.77 47.68
N SER A 64 1.57 -23.69 48.05
CA SER A 64 1.10 -23.88 49.43
C SER A 64 1.39 -25.29 49.95
N THR A 65 1.19 -26.32 49.11
CA THR A 65 1.48 -27.71 49.48
C THR A 65 2.99 -27.91 49.77
N LEU A 66 3.85 -27.29 48.97
CA LEU A 66 5.33 -27.30 49.16
C LEU A 66 5.79 -26.55 50.42
N ILE A 67 5.06 -25.50 50.80
CA ILE A 67 5.32 -24.78 52.06
C ILE A 67 4.95 -25.68 53.24
N ILE A 68 3.82 -26.40 53.16
CA ILE A 68 3.36 -27.31 54.21
C ILE A 68 4.31 -28.51 54.36
N SER A 69 4.88 -29.02 53.26
CA SER A 69 5.88 -30.11 53.32
C SER A 69 7.25 -29.67 53.85
N GLY A 70 7.47 -28.36 54.08
CA GLY A 70 8.71 -27.81 54.59
C GLY A 70 9.84 -27.72 53.56
N GLU A 71 9.55 -27.99 52.28
CA GLU A 71 10.54 -27.96 51.18
C GLU A 71 10.87 -26.54 50.73
N THR A 72 9.99 -25.56 50.98
CA THR A 72 10.20 -24.19 50.54
C THR A 72 9.64 -23.15 51.50
N THR A 73 10.07 -21.89 51.33
CA THR A 73 9.56 -20.75 52.11
C THR A 73 8.52 -19.96 51.33
N VAL A 74 7.62 -19.29 52.04
CA VAL A 74 6.59 -18.41 51.44
C VAL A 74 7.23 -17.36 50.52
N GLY A 75 8.36 -16.79 50.95
CA GLY A 75 9.08 -15.78 50.16
C GLY A 75 9.61 -16.32 48.83
N ALA A 76 10.11 -17.56 48.80
CA ALA A 76 10.60 -18.20 47.57
C ALA A 76 9.47 -18.41 46.55
N VAL A 77 8.31 -18.89 46.98
CA VAL A 77 7.13 -19.10 46.11
C VAL A 77 6.66 -17.80 45.48
N VAL A 78 6.50 -16.74 46.30
CA VAL A 78 6.08 -15.42 45.81
C VAL A 78 7.12 -14.84 44.84
N ASN A 79 8.41 -14.99 45.12
CA ASN A 79 9.47 -14.48 44.26
C ASN A 79 9.48 -15.17 42.88
N VAL A 80 9.35 -16.49 42.84
CA VAL A 80 9.26 -17.26 41.59
C VAL A 80 8.01 -16.84 40.80
N PHE A 81 6.86 -16.73 41.47
CA PHE A 81 5.62 -16.30 40.83
C PHE A 81 5.75 -14.90 40.19
N LEU A 82 6.25 -13.92 40.94
CA LEU A 82 6.46 -12.56 40.42
C LEU A 82 7.50 -12.52 39.28
N SER A 83 8.56 -13.33 39.35
CA SER A 83 9.57 -13.41 38.30
C SER A 83 9.00 -13.96 36.99
N VAL A 84 8.17 -15.01 37.07
CA VAL A 84 7.49 -15.59 35.89
C VAL A 84 6.49 -14.60 35.30
N LEU A 85 5.75 -13.88 36.14
CA LEU A 85 4.84 -12.82 35.68
C LEU A 85 5.59 -11.72 34.94
N ALA A 86 6.65 -11.17 35.54
CA ALA A 86 7.45 -10.11 34.94
C ALA A 86 8.04 -10.55 33.59
N GLY A 87 8.57 -11.78 33.50
CA GLY A 87 9.07 -12.35 32.25
C GLY A 87 7.98 -12.51 31.18
N THR A 88 6.78 -12.94 31.58
CA THR A 88 5.64 -13.07 30.65
C THR A 88 5.19 -11.73 30.11
N TYR A 89 5.13 -10.68 30.95
CA TYR A 89 4.80 -9.33 30.50
C TYR A 89 5.84 -8.78 29.53
N ALA A 90 7.13 -8.94 29.83
CA ALA A 90 8.22 -8.52 28.94
C ALA A 90 8.14 -9.19 27.56
N LEU A 91 7.86 -10.50 27.53
CA LEU A 91 7.67 -11.22 26.26
C LEU A 91 6.45 -10.72 25.49
N ASN A 92 5.32 -10.48 26.17
CA ASN A 92 4.12 -9.96 25.52
C ASN A 92 4.34 -8.55 24.94
N SER A 93 5.15 -7.70 25.58
CA SER A 93 5.44 -6.36 25.06
C SER A 93 6.29 -6.33 23.79
N ILE A 94 7.10 -7.36 23.52
CA ILE A 94 7.98 -7.40 22.34
C ILE A 94 7.23 -7.88 21.09
N LEU A 95 6.13 -8.63 21.23
CA LEU A 95 5.39 -9.19 20.10
C LEU A 95 4.89 -8.12 19.09
N PRO A 96 4.30 -6.99 19.50
CA PRO A 96 3.90 -5.93 18.57
C PRO A 96 5.10 -5.29 17.84
N ASP A 97 6.25 -5.21 18.50
CA ASP A 97 7.46 -4.63 17.91
C ASP A 97 8.00 -5.51 16.78
N LEU A 98 7.92 -6.84 16.93
CA LEU A 98 8.27 -7.78 15.85
C LEU A 98 7.37 -7.59 14.62
N VAL A 99 6.08 -7.35 14.82
CA VAL A 99 5.14 -7.07 13.72
C VAL A 99 5.48 -5.75 13.04
N THR A 100 5.78 -4.72 13.83
CA THR A 100 6.19 -3.40 13.31
C THR A 100 7.48 -3.49 12.50
N PHE A 101 8.46 -4.25 12.99
CA PHE A 101 9.71 -4.50 12.29
C PHE A 101 9.50 -5.21 10.95
N ASN A 102 8.65 -6.25 10.91
CA ASN A 102 8.31 -6.94 9.66
C ASN A 102 7.62 -6.01 8.65
N ASN A 103 6.69 -5.17 9.11
CA ASN A 103 6.04 -4.18 8.27
C ASN A 103 7.03 -3.13 7.73
N ALA A 104 7.96 -2.67 8.57
CA ALA A 104 9.01 -1.74 8.19
C ALA A 104 9.94 -2.35 7.12
N GLN A 105 10.31 -3.62 7.24
CA GLN A 105 11.10 -4.32 6.24
C GLN A 105 10.36 -4.40 4.89
N GLY A 106 9.07 -4.73 4.91
CA GLY A 106 8.23 -4.77 3.70
C GLY A 106 8.08 -3.40 3.03
N ALA A 107 7.91 -2.33 3.80
CA ALA A 107 7.85 -0.97 3.29
C ALA A 107 9.22 -0.52 2.74
N GLY A 108 10.30 -0.82 3.46
CA GLY A 108 11.67 -0.53 3.06
C GLY A 108 12.03 -1.16 1.72
N ASN A 109 11.62 -2.41 1.48
CA ASN A 109 11.88 -3.10 0.21
C ASN A 109 11.39 -2.30 -1.01
N LYS A 110 10.19 -1.71 -0.96
CA LYS A 110 9.67 -0.89 -2.08
C LYS A 110 10.44 0.40 -2.28
N ILE A 111 10.87 1.02 -1.19
CA ILE A 111 11.70 2.24 -1.23
C ILE A 111 13.05 1.90 -1.87
N PHE A 112 13.72 0.85 -1.40
CA PHE A 112 15.00 0.41 -1.95
C PHE A 112 14.89 -0.09 -3.38
N GLU A 113 13.80 -0.76 -3.76
CA GLU A 113 13.53 -1.13 -5.15
C GLU A 113 13.46 0.10 -6.06
N THR A 114 12.84 1.19 -5.59
CA THR A 114 12.75 2.44 -6.35
C THR A 114 14.10 3.16 -6.41
N ILE A 115 14.83 3.24 -5.29
CA ILE A 115 16.15 3.90 -5.22
C ILE A 115 17.17 3.17 -6.10
N ASN A 116 17.18 1.84 -6.07
CA ASN A 116 18.14 1.03 -6.82
C ASN A 116 17.72 0.78 -8.28
N ARG A 117 16.54 1.27 -8.69
CA ARG A 117 16.09 1.15 -10.07
C ARG A 117 16.92 2.04 -10.98
N ILE A 118 17.64 1.43 -11.91
CA ILE A 118 18.36 2.15 -12.97
C ILE A 118 17.35 2.59 -14.04
N SER A 119 17.20 3.90 -14.26
CA SER A 119 16.35 4.45 -15.32
C SER A 119 17.04 4.30 -16.68
N PRO A 120 16.35 3.80 -17.73
CA PRO A 120 16.91 3.77 -19.08
C PRO A 120 17.20 5.17 -19.65
N ILE A 121 16.50 6.19 -19.17
CA ILE A 121 16.69 7.58 -19.55
C ILE A 121 17.13 8.31 -18.29
N ASN A 122 18.40 8.74 -18.26
CA ASN A 122 18.99 9.44 -17.13
C ASN A 122 19.14 10.93 -17.46
N ILE A 123 18.30 11.76 -16.84
CA ILE A 123 18.26 13.22 -17.07
C ILE A 123 19.49 13.91 -16.45
N GLU A 124 20.11 13.29 -15.45
CA GLU A 124 21.33 13.81 -14.80
C GLU A 124 22.60 13.33 -15.50
N SER A 125 22.49 12.51 -16.53
CA SER A 125 23.65 12.08 -17.30
C SER A 125 24.23 13.26 -18.08
N GLU A 126 25.55 13.45 -17.99
CA GLU A 126 26.28 14.34 -18.90
C GLU A 126 26.62 13.65 -20.23
N GLU A 127 26.26 12.37 -20.39
CA GLU A 127 26.43 11.62 -21.63
C GLU A 127 25.41 12.11 -22.67
N GLY A 128 25.91 12.80 -23.69
CA GLY A 128 25.08 13.32 -24.78
C GLY A 128 25.83 14.38 -25.56
N VAL A 129 25.38 14.64 -26.80
CA VAL A 129 25.93 15.74 -27.60
C VAL A 129 25.20 17.01 -27.20
N LYS A 130 25.90 17.94 -26.55
CA LYS A 130 25.40 19.31 -26.34
C LYS A 130 25.71 20.12 -27.59
N LEU A 131 24.67 20.56 -28.28
CA LEU A 131 24.79 21.41 -29.46
C LEU A 131 24.93 22.87 -29.04
N ASP A 132 25.94 23.59 -29.56
CA ASP A 132 26.14 25.02 -29.28
C ASP A 132 25.06 25.90 -29.93
N GLU A 133 24.61 25.50 -31.12
CA GLU A 133 23.51 26.14 -31.85
C GLU A 133 22.53 25.07 -32.35
N VAL A 134 21.23 25.39 -32.30
CA VAL A 134 20.14 24.51 -32.77
C VAL A 134 19.39 25.22 -33.88
N GLU A 135 19.50 24.72 -35.13
CA GLU A 135 18.78 25.28 -36.29
C GLU A 135 17.26 25.17 -36.15
N GLY A 136 16.76 24.21 -35.36
CA GLY A 136 15.32 24.04 -35.10
C GLY A 136 14.56 23.26 -36.17
N ARG A 137 15.25 22.63 -37.13
CA ARG A 137 14.64 21.65 -38.04
C ARG A 137 14.39 20.34 -37.31
N ILE A 138 13.17 19.82 -37.38
CA ILE A 138 12.77 18.58 -36.69
C ILE A 138 12.33 17.56 -37.74
N GLN A 139 13.00 16.40 -37.76
CA GLN A 139 12.67 15.32 -38.68
C GLN A 139 12.37 14.01 -37.94
N LEU A 140 11.17 13.49 -38.15
CA LEU A 140 10.70 12.22 -37.63
C LEU A 140 10.64 11.21 -38.78
N ARG A 141 11.29 10.05 -38.61
CA ARG A 141 11.35 9.01 -39.65
C ARG A 141 10.79 7.70 -39.13
N ASN A 142 9.69 7.23 -39.72
CA ASN A 142 9.06 5.94 -39.47
C ASN A 142 8.82 5.63 -37.97
N ILE A 143 8.37 6.63 -37.21
CA ILE A 143 8.21 6.50 -35.76
C ILE A 143 6.93 5.71 -35.44
N SER A 144 7.07 4.75 -34.54
CA SER A 144 5.95 4.02 -33.94
C SER A 144 6.03 4.14 -32.43
N PHE A 145 4.91 4.39 -31.78
CA PHE A 145 4.85 4.64 -30.32
C PHE A 145 3.71 3.89 -29.65
N VAL A 146 4.01 3.36 -28.47
CA VAL A 146 3.12 2.57 -27.62
C VAL A 146 3.28 3.03 -26.18
N TYR A 147 2.18 3.25 -25.48
CA TYR A 147 2.24 3.53 -24.04
C TYR A 147 2.49 2.23 -23.27
N PRO A 148 3.41 2.21 -22.29
CA PRO A 148 3.63 1.03 -21.45
C PRO A 148 2.37 0.55 -20.70
N SER A 149 1.44 1.47 -20.40
CA SER A 149 0.16 1.15 -19.74
C SER A 149 -0.86 0.44 -20.64
N ARG A 150 -0.68 0.47 -21.97
CA ARG A 150 -1.55 -0.15 -22.98
C ARG A 150 -0.71 -0.72 -24.14
N PRO A 151 0.09 -1.78 -23.90
CA PRO A 151 1.05 -2.30 -24.87
C PRO A 151 0.40 -2.82 -26.17
N GLU A 152 -0.87 -3.25 -26.09
CA GLU A 152 -1.65 -3.76 -27.21
C GLU A 152 -2.11 -2.67 -28.20
N ILE A 153 -2.13 -1.40 -27.80
CA ILE A 153 -2.61 -0.29 -28.65
C ILE A 153 -1.43 0.58 -29.10
N ARG A 154 -1.08 0.45 -30.39
CA ARG A 154 -0.16 1.37 -31.07
C ARG A 154 -0.85 2.70 -31.33
N THR A 155 -0.36 3.76 -30.69
CA THR A 155 -0.91 5.11 -30.84
C THR A 155 -0.37 5.79 -32.10
N LEU A 156 0.94 5.70 -32.35
CA LEU A 156 1.57 6.15 -33.59
C LEU A 156 2.02 4.93 -34.39
N LYS A 157 1.73 4.91 -35.69
CA LYS A 157 2.04 3.81 -36.60
C LYS A 157 2.78 4.35 -37.82
N ASN A 158 4.10 4.13 -37.87
CA ASN A 158 4.97 4.52 -38.98
C ASN A 158 4.75 5.97 -39.47
N VAL A 159 4.82 6.92 -38.54
CA VAL A 159 4.64 8.35 -38.85
C VAL A 159 5.98 8.95 -39.26
N SER A 160 6.00 9.65 -40.39
CA SER A 160 7.15 10.43 -40.87
C SER A 160 6.71 11.87 -41.09
N LEU A 161 7.48 12.82 -40.58
CA LEU A 161 7.20 14.25 -40.64
C LEU A 161 8.50 15.02 -40.71
N ASP A 162 8.55 16.04 -41.56
CA ASP A 162 9.66 16.98 -41.65
C ASP A 162 9.11 18.38 -41.35
N ILE A 163 9.71 19.06 -40.37
CA ILE A 163 9.34 20.40 -39.93
C ILE A 163 10.55 21.29 -40.14
N GLU A 164 10.42 22.24 -41.07
CA GLU A 164 11.46 23.21 -41.38
C GLU A 164 11.62 24.24 -40.25
N ALA A 165 12.85 24.73 -40.08
CA ALA A 165 13.19 25.73 -39.08
C ALA A 165 12.33 27.01 -39.25
N GLY A 166 11.81 27.53 -38.13
CA GLY A 166 11.00 28.75 -38.12
C GLY A 166 9.57 28.61 -38.64
N THR A 167 9.11 27.39 -38.96
CA THR A 167 7.73 27.15 -39.41
C THR A 167 6.80 26.72 -38.27
N THR A 168 5.53 27.13 -38.35
CA THR A 168 4.49 26.69 -37.42
C THR A 168 3.66 25.60 -38.07
N VAL A 169 3.69 24.39 -37.51
CA VAL A 169 2.90 23.24 -37.98
C VAL A 169 1.72 23.00 -37.03
N ALA A 170 0.53 22.86 -37.59
CA ALA A 170 -0.68 22.52 -36.84
C ALA A 170 -1.03 21.04 -36.99
N LEU A 171 -1.16 20.32 -35.87
CA LEU A 171 -1.65 18.94 -35.83
C LEU A 171 -3.18 18.93 -35.70
N VAL A 172 -3.86 18.58 -36.81
CA VAL A 172 -5.31 18.44 -36.87
C VAL A 172 -5.73 16.97 -37.01
N GLY A 173 -6.93 16.64 -36.50
CA GLY A 173 -7.49 15.28 -36.61
C GLY A 173 -8.70 15.09 -35.70
N SER A 174 -9.39 13.95 -35.81
CA SER A 174 -10.55 13.60 -34.97
C SER A 174 -10.19 13.40 -33.49
N SER A 175 -11.16 13.55 -32.58
CA SER A 175 -10.93 13.26 -31.16
C SER A 175 -10.40 11.83 -30.98
N GLY A 176 -9.34 11.65 -30.20
CA GLY A 176 -8.67 10.34 -30.02
C GLY A 176 -7.67 9.95 -31.10
N SER A 177 -7.40 10.77 -32.12
CA SER A 177 -6.44 10.46 -33.20
C SER A 177 -4.96 10.46 -32.77
N GLY A 178 -4.65 10.57 -31.48
CA GLY A 178 -3.28 10.55 -30.97
C GLY A 178 -2.51 11.88 -31.03
N LYS A 179 -3.17 13.02 -31.29
CA LYS A 179 -2.51 14.36 -31.34
C LYS A 179 -1.71 14.69 -30.08
N SER A 180 -2.33 14.60 -28.90
CA SER A 180 -1.64 14.86 -27.63
C SER A 180 -0.50 13.88 -27.37
N ASN A 181 -0.66 12.63 -27.80
CA ASN A 181 0.34 11.58 -27.66
C ASN A 181 1.53 11.83 -28.60
N PHE A 182 1.30 12.41 -29.77
CA PHE A 182 2.34 12.87 -30.69
C PHE A 182 3.16 14.00 -30.07
N THR A 183 2.51 15.03 -29.51
CA THR A 183 3.19 16.11 -28.79
C THR A 183 4.02 15.57 -27.62
N PHE A 184 3.48 14.62 -26.87
CA PHE A 184 4.19 13.98 -25.76
C PHE A 184 5.41 13.16 -26.22
N SER A 185 5.27 12.38 -27.30
CA SER A 185 6.38 11.62 -27.87
C SER A 185 7.49 12.51 -28.42
N LEU A 186 7.14 13.68 -28.98
CA LEU A 186 8.10 14.63 -29.50
C LEU A 186 9.00 15.22 -28.40
N PHE A 187 8.43 15.51 -27.23
CA PHE A 187 9.19 15.99 -26.08
C PHE A 187 10.25 14.99 -25.60
N PHE A 188 9.95 13.69 -25.66
CA PHE A 188 10.88 12.62 -25.30
C PHE A 188 11.99 12.34 -26.32
N LEU A 189 11.83 12.81 -27.57
CA LEU A 189 12.80 12.60 -28.65
C LEU A 189 13.76 13.78 -28.82
N ILE A 190 13.43 14.93 -28.24
CA ILE A 190 14.20 16.18 -28.32
C ILE A 190 15.13 16.33 -27.10
N ILE A 191 14.85 15.65 -25.99
CA ILE A 191 15.72 15.52 -24.80
C ILE A 191 16.60 14.29 -24.97
#